data_AF-A0A1Z8MMT5-F1
#
_entry.id   AF-A0A1Z8MMT5-F1
#
_cell.length_a   1.000
_cell.length_b   1.000
_cell.length_c   1.000
_cell.angle_alpha   90.00
_cell.angle_beta   90.00
_cell.angle_gamma   90.00
#
_symmetry.space_group_name_H-M   'P 1'
#
loop_
_entity.id
_entity.type
_entity.pdbx_description
1 polymer ?
#
loop_
_entity_poly.entity_id
_entity_poly.type
_entity_poly.pdbx_seq_one_letter_code
_entity_poly.pdbx_strand_id
1 'polypeptide(L)'
;MTISFSKKNRLYHFVGLFCLSMLGCQKKDRYLSVTQYGNYLYGVLQTDSVKKTKKLIGDIGLRLSNFDSEKSKLTGPVDTFSPSPNPDSLVSLVDLLPNNNEIEGWSHVQPPKTYNGRELYYDVPFGNPQLYFRYGFQKQVHVEFQSPKLGGRPLILAEVFDLGTAANAYSLFSSTRLPQDQYRMIGSKMAAEMDDRLLFCKGQYLVDIEMYEYATAINQAVTDIAEKIEEQIMDINDGHLSEVPLISVLPVENHILHSTYLNLDQNLPSRYWPLSNLLTDINPKSVFRTYNDRHTEYSNAAYHGFVMEFTDKESASQYLESIQDKLVDHYGSDAADKIGSQGTSEIMMKYRTNQ
;
A
#
# COMPACT_ATOMS: atom_id res chain seq x y z
N MET A 1 42.96 -10.85 47.51
CA MET A 1 42.48 -9.45 47.45
C MET A 1 40.97 -9.50 47.50
N THR A 2 40.39 -9.30 48.68
CA THR A 2 38.98 -9.58 48.97
C THR A 2 38.25 -8.24 49.07
N ILE A 3 37.39 -7.94 48.09
CA ILE A 3 36.64 -6.68 48.08
C ILE A 3 35.41 -6.83 48.97
N SER A 4 35.44 -6.14 50.12
CA SER A 4 34.32 -6.04 51.05
C SER A 4 33.39 -4.91 50.60
N PHE A 5 32.14 -5.25 50.24
CA PHE A 5 31.11 -4.27 49.93
C PHE A 5 30.33 -3.86 51.19
N SER A 6 30.32 -2.55 51.45
CA SER A 6 29.61 -1.89 52.55
C SER A 6 28.09 -2.11 52.49
N LYS A 7 27.50 -2.48 53.63
CA LYS A 7 26.04 -2.71 53.82
C LYS A 7 25.15 -1.49 53.51
N LYS A 8 25.70 -0.28 53.33
CA LYS A 8 24.90 0.95 53.07
C LYS A 8 24.41 1.12 51.62
N ASN A 9 24.86 0.30 50.66
CA ASN A 9 24.43 0.43 49.25
C ASN A 9 23.30 -0.52 48.80
N ARG A 10 22.78 -1.39 49.67
CA ARG A 10 21.71 -2.33 49.28
C ARG A 10 20.32 -1.70 49.15
N LEU A 11 20.07 -0.55 49.78
CA LEU A 11 18.75 0.09 49.74
C LEU A 11 18.53 0.88 48.42
N TYR A 12 19.59 1.47 47.85
CA TYR A 12 19.49 2.21 46.59
C TYR A 12 19.35 1.31 45.35
N HIS A 13 19.85 0.07 45.39
CA HIS A 13 19.61 -0.90 44.31
C HIS A 13 18.19 -1.47 44.33
N PHE A 14 17.54 -1.59 45.49
CA PHE A 14 16.15 -2.05 45.56
C PHE A 14 15.15 -0.96 45.17
N VAL A 15 15.44 0.31 45.47
CA VAL A 15 14.60 1.45 45.05
C VAL A 15 14.81 1.81 43.57
N GLY A 16 16.03 1.64 43.04
CA GLY A 16 16.31 1.82 41.61
C GLY A 16 15.68 0.75 40.71
N LEU A 17 15.57 -0.49 41.20
CA LEU A 17 14.94 -1.60 40.45
C LEU A 17 13.40 -1.53 40.45
N PHE A 18 12.79 -0.88 41.44
CA PHE A 18 11.32 -0.73 41.54
C PHE A 18 10.77 0.48 40.76
N CYS A 19 11.61 1.46 40.41
CA CYS A 19 11.21 2.57 39.53
C CYS A 19 11.23 2.21 38.03
N LEU A 20 11.90 1.11 37.64
CA LEU A 20 11.96 0.65 36.25
C LEU A 20 10.77 -0.26 35.86
N SER A 21 9.99 -0.76 36.82
CA SER A 21 8.83 -1.62 36.57
C SER A 21 7.49 -0.87 36.46
N MET A 22 7.49 0.47 36.61
CA MET A 22 6.30 1.32 36.49
C MET A 22 6.26 2.12 35.18
N LEU A 23 7.00 1.70 34.15
CA LEU A 23 6.66 2.03 32.76
C LEU A 23 5.48 1.15 32.32
N GLY A 24 4.37 1.24 33.03
CA GLY A 24 3.14 0.54 32.68
C GLY A 24 2.67 1.02 31.31
N CYS A 25 2.38 0.09 30.40
CA CYS A 25 1.77 0.34 29.10
C CYS A 25 0.61 1.34 29.27
N GLN A 26 0.81 2.59 28.87
CA GLN A 26 -0.26 3.58 28.85
C GLN A 26 -1.25 3.17 27.76
N LYS A 27 -2.41 2.66 28.16
CA LYS A 27 -3.52 2.40 27.25
C LYS A 27 -3.92 3.71 26.59
N LYS A 28 -3.85 3.76 25.26
CA LYS A 28 -4.35 4.89 24.47
C LYS A 28 -5.72 4.54 23.92
N ASP A 29 -6.64 5.47 24.09
CA ASP A 29 -7.94 5.40 23.46
C ASP A 29 -7.77 5.72 21.96
N ARG A 30 -8.37 4.88 21.12
CA ARG A 30 -8.40 4.98 19.66
C ARG A 30 -9.83 4.86 19.17
N TYR A 31 -10.11 5.41 18.00
CA TYR A 31 -11.45 5.40 17.41
C TYR A 31 -11.44 4.73 16.05
N LEU A 32 -12.46 3.91 15.81
CA LEU A 32 -12.91 3.45 14.50
C LEU A 32 -14.24 4.14 14.24
N SER A 33 -14.42 4.75 13.08
CA SER A 33 -15.75 5.13 12.61
C SER A 33 -15.96 4.65 11.19
N VAL A 34 -17.16 4.14 10.92
CA VAL A 34 -17.58 3.56 9.65
C VAL A 34 -18.97 4.10 9.33
N THR A 35 -19.16 4.53 8.09
CA THR A 35 -20.43 5.01 7.58
C THR A 35 -20.61 4.54 6.14
N GLN A 36 -21.81 4.72 5.59
CA GLN A 36 -22.21 4.26 4.27
C GLN A 36 -22.64 5.44 3.39
N TYR A 37 -22.25 5.38 2.11
CA TYR A 37 -22.81 6.22 1.04
C TYR A 37 -23.00 5.36 -0.21
N GLY A 38 -24.23 5.14 -0.65
CA GLY A 38 -24.52 4.25 -1.79
C GLY A 38 -23.99 2.83 -1.55
N ASN A 39 -23.21 2.32 -2.50
CA ASN A 39 -22.49 1.03 -2.42
C ASN A 39 -21.09 1.16 -1.78
N TYR A 40 -20.79 2.26 -1.10
CA TYR A 40 -19.51 2.49 -0.45
C TYR A 40 -19.63 2.43 1.08
N LEU A 41 -18.69 1.75 1.73
CA LEU A 41 -18.38 1.96 3.14
C LEU A 41 -17.11 2.77 3.27
N TYR A 42 -17.11 3.76 4.15
CA TYR A 42 -15.95 4.61 4.34
C TYR A 42 -15.83 5.05 5.78
N GLY A 43 -14.64 5.49 6.17
CA GLY A 43 -14.41 5.79 7.56
C GLY A 43 -12.98 6.15 7.91
N VAL A 44 -12.74 6.12 9.22
CA VAL A 44 -11.46 6.47 9.83
C VAL A 44 -11.13 5.46 10.91
N LEU A 45 -9.88 5.02 10.98
CA LEU A 45 -9.39 4.09 11.98
C LEU A 45 -8.13 4.62 12.69
N GLN A 46 -7.92 4.18 13.93
CA GLN A 46 -6.76 4.51 14.77
C GLN A 46 -6.57 6.00 15.10
N THR A 47 -7.59 6.84 14.94
CA THR A 47 -7.51 8.24 15.40
C THR A 47 -7.66 8.31 16.93
N ASP A 48 -7.09 9.34 17.56
CA ASP A 48 -7.16 9.59 19.01
C ASP A 48 -8.20 10.67 19.36
N SER A 49 -8.90 11.22 18.37
CA SER A 49 -9.77 12.37 18.53
C SER A 49 -11.02 12.28 17.67
N VAL A 50 -12.19 12.27 18.33
CA VAL A 50 -13.51 12.34 17.69
C VAL A 50 -13.62 13.52 16.71
N LYS A 51 -13.02 14.68 17.04
CA LYS A 51 -13.03 15.85 16.16
C LYS A 51 -12.30 15.57 14.83
N LYS A 52 -11.16 14.88 14.89
CA LYS A 52 -10.38 14.49 13.71
C LYS A 52 -11.13 13.44 12.89
N THR A 53 -11.74 12.46 13.56
CA THR A 53 -12.63 11.46 12.95
C THR A 53 -13.72 12.13 12.12
N LYS A 54 -14.51 13.02 12.75
CA LYS A 54 -15.64 13.69 12.09
C LYS A 54 -15.20 14.56 10.93
N LYS A 55 -14.07 15.27 11.07
CA LYS A 55 -13.52 16.07 9.98
C LYS A 55 -13.18 15.19 8.77
N LEU A 56 -12.37 14.16 8.96
CA LEU A 56 -11.92 13.32 7.85
C LEU A 56 -13.09 12.53 7.21
N ILE A 57 -14.06 12.05 8.00
CA ILE A 57 -15.28 11.44 7.46
C ILE A 57 -16.09 12.43 6.63
N GLY A 58 -16.25 13.67 7.11
CA GLY A 58 -16.92 14.73 6.34
C GLY A 58 -16.23 15.00 5.01
N ASP A 59 -14.89 15.10 5.03
CA ASP A 59 -14.09 15.35 3.82
C ASP A 59 -14.21 14.19 2.82
N ILE A 60 -14.14 12.93 3.28
CA ILE A 60 -14.33 11.73 2.44
C ILE A 60 -15.75 11.69 1.87
N GLY A 61 -16.78 11.92 2.70
CA GLY A 61 -18.19 11.89 2.28
C GLY A 61 -18.52 12.94 1.22
N LEU A 62 -17.97 14.16 1.35
CA LEU A 62 -18.12 15.20 0.33
C LEU A 62 -17.49 14.77 -1.00
N ARG A 63 -16.27 14.22 -0.96
CA ARG A 63 -15.55 13.74 -2.15
C ARG A 63 -16.27 12.55 -2.81
N LEU A 64 -16.82 11.62 -2.04
CA LEU A 64 -17.67 10.53 -2.54
C LEU A 64 -18.91 11.07 -3.27
N SER A 65 -19.59 12.06 -2.71
CA SER A 65 -20.79 12.62 -3.34
C SER A 65 -20.50 13.30 -4.69
N ASN A 66 -19.34 13.95 -4.79
CA ASN A 66 -18.87 14.55 -6.04
C ASN A 66 -18.46 13.47 -7.04
N PHE A 67 -17.75 12.45 -6.56
CA PHE A 67 -17.31 11.31 -7.35
C PHE A 67 -18.48 10.57 -8.02
N ASP A 68 -19.55 10.25 -7.27
CA ASP A 68 -20.73 9.59 -7.83
C ASP A 68 -21.49 10.47 -8.83
N SER A 69 -21.56 11.79 -8.56
CA SER A 69 -22.15 12.76 -9.50
C SER A 69 -21.39 12.83 -10.82
N GLU A 70 -20.06 12.78 -10.79
CA GLU A 70 -19.21 12.74 -11.98
C GLU A 70 -19.32 11.41 -12.72
N LYS A 71 -19.30 10.29 -12.00
CA LYS A 71 -19.49 8.93 -12.55
C LYS A 71 -20.82 8.82 -13.29
N SER A 72 -21.90 9.37 -12.71
CA SER A 72 -23.23 9.37 -13.34
C SER A 72 -23.33 10.25 -14.59
N LYS A 73 -22.48 11.28 -14.73
CA LYS A 73 -22.43 12.13 -15.95
C LYS A 73 -21.69 11.43 -17.08
N LEU A 74 -20.72 10.58 -16.75
CA LEU A 74 -19.94 9.77 -17.69
C LEU A 74 -20.72 8.56 -18.23
N THR A 75 -21.76 8.10 -17.53
CA THR A 75 -22.60 6.95 -17.91
C THR A 75 -23.87 7.32 -18.70
N GLY A 76 -23.85 8.40 -19.50
CA GLY A 76 -24.85 8.64 -20.57
C GLY A 76 -24.90 7.44 -21.55
N PRO A 77 -25.89 7.34 -22.48
CA PRO A 77 -26.05 6.17 -23.34
C PRO A 77 -24.76 5.91 -24.12
N VAL A 78 -24.00 4.94 -23.62
CA VAL A 78 -22.74 4.52 -24.17
C VAL A 78 -23.09 3.60 -25.34
N ASP A 79 -23.04 4.14 -26.55
CA ASP A 79 -22.90 3.32 -27.74
C ASP A 79 -21.73 2.36 -27.49
N THR A 80 -22.04 1.07 -27.58
CA THR A 80 -21.13 -0.08 -27.53
C THR A 80 -19.65 0.30 -27.67
N PHE A 81 -18.95 0.46 -26.54
CA PHE A 81 -17.49 0.41 -26.53
C PHE A 81 -17.11 -1.02 -26.91
N SER A 82 -16.80 -1.21 -28.20
CA SER A 82 -15.83 -2.22 -28.58
C SER A 82 -14.60 -2.04 -27.69
N PRO A 83 -13.99 -3.11 -27.16
CA PRO A 83 -12.72 -3.00 -26.48
C PRO A 83 -11.73 -2.44 -27.52
N SER A 84 -11.42 -1.15 -27.40
CA SER A 84 -10.37 -0.54 -28.19
C SER A 84 -9.10 -1.31 -27.85
N PRO A 85 -8.34 -1.80 -28.84
CA PRO A 85 -7.09 -2.49 -28.57
C PRO A 85 -6.22 -1.56 -27.72
N ASN A 86 -5.83 -2.03 -26.54
CA ASN A 86 -5.03 -1.25 -25.61
C ASN A 86 -3.76 -0.81 -26.35
N PRO A 87 -3.50 0.50 -26.55
CA PRO A 87 -2.35 0.94 -27.36
C PRO A 87 -0.99 0.54 -26.75
N ASP A 88 -0.96 0.16 -25.47
CA ASP A 88 0.19 -0.46 -24.80
C ASP A 88 0.53 -1.87 -25.33
N SER A 89 -0.35 -2.50 -26.13
CA SER A 89 -0.10 -3.80 -26.78
C SER A 89 0.91 -3.74 -27.95
N LEU A 90 1.45 -2.57 -28.29
CA LEU A 90 2.37 -2.39 -29.42
C LEU A 90 3.85 -2.48 -29.04
N VAL A 91 4.22 -2.25 -27.77
CA VAL A 91 5.62 -2.37 -27.31
C VAL A 91 5.85 -3.78 -26.80
N SER A 92 6.85 -4.47 -27.35
CA SER A 92 7.23 -5.79 -26.82
C SER A 92 7.78 -5.60 -25.42
N LEU A 93 7.33 -6.42 -24.46
CA LEU A 93 7.81 -6.37 -23.08
C LEU A 93 9.35 -6.45 -22.98
N VAL A 94 10.00 -7.18 -23.91
CA VAL A 94 11.47 -7.28 -23.99
C VAL A 94 12.13 -5.93 -24.30
N ASP A 95 11.46 -5.08 -25.07
CA ASP A 95 11.95 -3.76 -25.45
C ASP A 95 11.82 -2.74 -24.30
N LEU A 96 11.19 -3.13 -23.17
CA LEU A 96 11.17 -2.34 -21.93
C LEU A 96 12.41 -2.55 -21.06
N LEU A 97 13.28 -3.51 -21.38
CA LEU A 97 14.56 -3.67 -20.70
C LEU A 97 15.66 -2.94 -21.49
N PRO A 98 16.68 -2.41 -20.82
CA PRO A 98 17.86 -1.88 -21.51
C PRO A 98 18.46 -2.94 -22.45
N ASN A 99 18.94 -2.49 -23.60
CA ASN A 99 19.68 -3.37 -24.51
C ASN A 99 21.04 -3.74 -23.92
N ASN A 100 21.64 -4.81 -24.46
CA ASN A 100 22.95 -5.24 -24.03
C ASN A 100 24.01 -4.15 -24.27
N ASN A 101 24.73 -3.75 -23.21
CA ASN A 101 25.69 -2.63 -23.20
C ASN A 101 25.09 -1.24 -23.39
N GLU A 102 23.77 -1.06 -23.23
CA GLU A 102 23.14 0.26 -23.22
C GLU A 102 23.51 1.05 -21.95
N ILE A 103 23.63 0.34 -20.82
CA ILE A 103 24.14 0.90 -19.56
C ILE A 103 25.67 0.79 -19.56
N GLU A 104 26.38 1.90 -19.43
CA GLU A 104 27.83 1.94 -19.58
C GLU A 104 28.53 1.01 -18.56
N GLY A 105 29.34 0.07 -19.07
CA GLY A 105 30.10 -0.86 -18.22
C GLY A 105 29.31 -2.05 -17.68
N TRP A 106 28.07 -2.23 -18.16
CA TRP A 106 27.17 -3.32 -17.81
C TRP A 106 26.73 -4.08 -19.05
N SER A 107 26.60 -5.40 -18.91
CA SER A 107 26.20 -6.27 -20.01
C SER A 107 25.26 -7.34 -19.49
N HIS A 108 24.40 -7.85 -20.36
CA HIS A 108 23.53 -8.97 -20.05
C HIS A 108 24.38 -10.23 -19.84
N VAL A 109 24.06 -11.01 -18.82
CA VAL A 109 24.62 -12.35 -18.62
C VAL A 109 24.08 -13.30 -19.69
N GLN A 110 22.79 -13.20 -19.98
CA GLN A 110 22.07 -13.92 -21.03
C GLN A 110 21.03 -13.00 -21.67
N PRO A 111 20.54 -13.28 -22.90
CA PRO A 111 19.42 -12.55 -23.47
C PRO A 111 18.20 -12.55 -22.52
N PRO A 112 17.36 -11.48 -22.54
CA PRO A 112 16.16 -11.43 -21.71
C PRO A 112 15.28 -12.65 -21.91
N LYS A 113 14.74 -13.16 -20.81
CA LYS A 113 13.81 -14.29 -20.79
C LYS A 113 12.42 -13.80 -20.45
N THR A 114 11.42 -14.57 -20.84
CA THR A 114 10.02 -14.21 -20.70
C THR A 114 9.24 -15.38 -20.13
N TYR A 115 8.34 -15.06 -19.19
CA TYR A 115 7.31 -15.98 -18.72
C TYR A 115 5.94 -15.46 -19.13
N ASN A 116 5.04 -16.33 -19.57
CA ASN A 116 3.70 -15.96 -20.01
C ASN A 116 2.64 -16.72 -19.22
N GLY A 117 1.50 -16.09 -18.96
CA GLY A 117 0.33 -16.74 -18.36
C GLY A 117 0.63 -17.38 -17.01
N ARG A 118 0.60 -18.71 -16.94
CA ARG A 118 0.77 -19.47 -15.68
C ARG A 118 2.19 -20.00 -15.43
N GLU A 119 3.15 -19.59 -16.25
CA GLU A 119 4.52 -20.12 -16.23
C GLU A 119 5.48 -19.37 -15.30
N LEU A 120 4.98 -18.46 -14.46
CA LEU A 120 5.79 -17.71 -13.52
C LEU A 120 6.52 -18.64 -12.54
N TYR A 121 7.82 -18.40 -12.34
CA TYR A 121 8.70 -19.28 -11.56
C TYR A 121 8.40 -19.23 -10.06
N TYR A 122 8.66 -20.33 -9.35
CA TYR A 122 8.19 -20.54 -7.97
C TYR A 122 8.75 -19.52 -6.97
N ASP A 123 10.00 -19.12 -7.13
CA ASP A 123 10.70 -18.19 -6.22
C ASP A 123 10.60 -16.73 -6.70
N VAL A 124 9.46 -16.35 -7.30
CA VAL A 124 9.20 -14.96 -7.72
C VAL A 124 9.31 -14.01 -6.52
N PRO A 125 9.79 -12.78 -6.72
CA PRO A 125 9.89 -11.84 -5.63
C PRO A 125 8.60 -11.62 -4.85
N PHE A 126 8.76 -11.40 -3.54
CA PHE A 126 7.65 -11.22 -2.59
C PHE A 126 6.74 -12.45 -2.42
N GLY A 127 7.21 -13.64 -2.81
CA GLY A 127 6.68 -14.91 -2.35
C GLY A 127 6.19 -15.82 -3.46
N ASN A 128 4.90 -16.14 -3.44
CA ASN A 128 4.33 -17.18 -4.30
C ASN A 128 3.77 -16.58 -5.60
N PRO A 129 3.97 -17.20 -6.78
CA PRO A 129 3.33 -16.81 -8.05
C PRO A 129 1.82 -16.59 -7.99
N GLN A 130 1.13 -17.29 -7.09
CA GLN A 130 -0.29 -17.09 -6.82
C GLN A 130 -0.64 -15.64 -6.45
N LEU A 131 0.28 -14.92 -5.80
CA LEU A 131 0.12 -13.49 -5.50
C LEU A 131 -0.03 -12.68 -6.79
N TYR A 132 0.87 -12.87 -7.75
CA TYR A 132 0.87 -12.17 -9.04
C TYR A 132 -0.35 -12.54 -9.87
N PHE A 133 -0.74 -13.83 -9.89
CA PHE A 133 -1.94 -14.26 -10.60
C PHE A 133 -3.22 -13.62 -10.05
N ARG A 134 -3.33 -13.40 -8.74
CA ARG A 134 -4.45 -12.65 -8.13
C ARG A 134 -4.46 -11.18 -8.55
N TYR A 135 -3.30 -10.62 -8.85
CA TYR A 135 -3.16 -9.28 -9.42
C TYR A 135 -3.16 -9.27 -10.95
N GLY A 136 -3.75 -10.27 -11.61
CA GLY A 136 -3.98 -10.23 -13.05
C GLY A 136 -2.72 -10.31 -13.89
N PHE A 137 -1.65 -10.94 -13.38
CA PHE A 137 -0.44 -11.23 -14.14
C PHE A 137 -0.71 -11.79 -15.53
N GLN A 138 -0.10 -11.16 -16.54
CA GLN A 138 -0.16 -11.56 -17.94
C GLN A 138 1.18 -12.13 -18.39
N LYS A 139 2.26 -11.40 -18.10
CA LYS A 139 3.58 -11.67 -18.65
C LYS A 139 4.67 -11.08 -17.76
N GLN A 140 5.85 -11.69 -17.81
CA GLN A 140 7.07 -11.16 -17.21
C GLN A 140 8.18 -11.16 -18.25
N VAL A 141 9.06 -10.17 -18.19
CA VAL A 141 10.41 -10.27 -18.74
C VAL A 141 11.43 -10.06 -17.63
N HIS A 142 12.58 -10.72 -17.74
CA HIS A 142 13.71 -10.42 -16.88
C HIS A 142 15.06 -10.60 -17.58
N VAL A 143 16.06 -9.92 -17.03
CA VAL A 143 17.45 -10.06 -17.46
C VAL A 143 18.39 -9.83 -16.28
N GLU A 144 19.48 -10.59 -16.24
CA GLU A 144 20.57 -10.40 -15.29
C GLU A 144 21.69 -9.57 -15.94
N PHE A 145 22.23 -8.62 -15.19
CA PHE A 145 23.38 -7.81 -15.58
C PHE A 145 24.63 -8.20 -14.79
N GLN A 146 25.78 -8.14 -15.49
CA GLN A 146 27.11 -8.25 -14.91
C GLN A 146 27.97 -7.06 -15.33
N SER A 147 29.00 -6.78 -14.54
CA SER A 147 30.03 -5.80 -14.89
C SER A 147 31.41 -6.46 -14.89
N PRO A 148 32.10 -6.57 -16.04
CA PRO A 148 33.44 -7.15 -16.11
C PRO A 148 34.46 -6.48 -15.18
N LYS A 149 34.23 -5.22 -14.80
CA LYS A 149 35.06 -4.46 -13.84
C LYS A 149 34.90 -4.93 -12.39
N LEU A 150 33.74 -5.48 -12.04
CA LEU A 150 33.39 -5.95 -10.70
C LEU A 150 33.40 -7.48 -10.59
N GLY A 151 33.34 -8.19 -11.71
CA GLY A 151 33.44 -9.65 -11.80
C GLY A 151 32.58 -10.22 -12.94
N GLY A 152 32.80 -11.49 -13.29
CA GLY A 152 32.04 -12.19 -14.34
C GLY A 152 30.77 -12.90 -13.82
N ARG A 153 30.21 -12.48 -12.69
CA ARG A 153 28.99 -13.05 -12.10
C ARG A 153 27.82 -12.06 -12.22
N PRO A 154 26.57 -12.54 -12.23
CA PRO A 154 25.40 -11.68 -12.10
C PRO A 154 25.51 -10.81 -10.85
N LEU A 155 25.12 -9.54 -10.96
CA LEU A 155 25.09 -8.59 -9.85
C LEU A 155 23.74 -7.90 -9.69
N ILE A 156 22.96 -7.82 -10.77
CA ILE A 156 21.64 -7.17 -10.80
C ILE A 156 20.67 -8.06 -11.57
N LEU A 157 19.47 -8.25 -11.06
CA LEU A 157 18.33 -8.84 -11.78
C LEU A 157 17.27 -7.75 -11.98
N ALA A 158 16.92 -7.45 -13.23
CA ALA A 158 15.84 -6.53 -13.55
C ALA A 158 14.64 -7.30 -14.10
N GLU A 159 13.47 -7.01 -13.56
CA GLU A 159 12.22 -7.70 -13.90
C GLU A 159 11.10 -6.69 -14.17
N VAL A 160 10.33 -6.93 -15.22
CA VAL A 160 9.13 -6.14 -15.53
C VAL A 160 7.95 -7.09 -15.64
N PHE A 161 6.95 -6.86 -14.80
CA PHE A 161 5.71 -7.63 -14.73
C PHE A 161 4.57 -6.83 -15.37
N ASP A 162 3.92 -7.41 -16.38
CA ASP A 162 2.67 -6.93 -16.92
C ASP A 162 1.50 -7.52 -16.12
N LEU A 163 0.75 -6.63 -15.46
CA LEU A 163 -0.38 -6.98 -14.58
C LEU A 163 -1.73 -6.63 -15.22
N GLY A 164 -1.74 -6.33 -16.51
CA GLY A 164 -2.92 -6.12 -17.35
C GLY A 164 -3.66 -4.81 -17.15
N THR A 165 -3.58 -4.17 -15.97
CA THR A 165 -4.16 -2.84 -15.68
C THR A 165 -3.29 -2.07 -14.70
N ALA A 166 -3.35 -0.73 -14.71
CA ALA A 166 -2.61 0.08 -13.75
C ALA A 166 -3.12 -0.10 -12.31
N ALA A 167 -4.42 -0.39 -12.16
CA ALA A 167 -5.00 -0.72 -10.86
C ALA A 167 -4.36 -1.95 -10.24
N ASN A 168 -4.17 -3.01 -11.03
CA ASN A 168 -3.53 -4.23 -10.58
C ASN A 168 -2.07 -4.00 -10.19
N ALA A 169 -1.31 -3.29 -11.04
CA ALA A 169 0.08 -2.97 -10.78
C ALA A 169 0.27 -2.14 -9.52
N TYR A 170 -0.55 -1.09 -9.36
CA TYR A 170 -0.51 -0.26 -8.16
C TYR A 170 -0.93 -1.03 -6.91
N SER A 171 -1.92 -1.93 -7.02
CA SER A 171 -2.37 -2.73 -5.88
C SER A 171 -1.24 -3.64 -5.36
N LEU A 172 -0.55 -4.37 -6.26
CA LEU A 172 0.60 -5.17 -5.89
C LEU A 172 1.72 -4.29 -5.31
N PHE A 173 2.12 -3.23 -6.02
CA PHE A 173 3.14 -2.27 -5.55
C PHE A 173 2.86 -1.76 -4.13
N SER A 174 1.64 -1.28 -3.88
CA SER A 174 1.26 -0.72 -2.59
C SER A 174 1.12 -1.75 -1.46
N SER A 175 0.88 -3.02 -1.82
CA SER A 175 0.84 -4.14 -0.88
C SER A 175 2.22 -4.61 -0.43
N THR A 176 3.19 -4.51 -1.34
CA THR A 176 4.55 -5.00 -1.15
C THR A 176 5.38 -4.06 -0.30
N ARG A 177 5.28 -2.75 -0.53
CA ARG A 177 6.05 -1.75 0.21
C ARG A 177 5.47 -1.46 1.59
N LEU A 178 6.35 -1.07 2.49
CA LEU A 178 6.01 -0.65 3.84
C LEU A 178 6.01 0.89 3.96
N PRO A 179 5.21 1.47 4.87
CA PRO A 179 5.20 2.91 5.09
C PRO A 179 6.56 3.49 5.49
N GLN A 180 7.44 2.69 6.07
CA GLN A 180 8.78 3.08 6.51
C GLN A 180 9.90 2.87 5.48
N ASP A 181 9.59 2.31 4.32
CA ASP A 181 10.58 2.14 3.26
C ASP A 181 11.15 3.49 2.84
N GLN A 182 12.39 3.48 2.34
CA GLN A 182 12.93 4.67 1.71
C GLN A 182 12.31 4.84 0.33
N TYR A 183 12.27 6.09 -0.14
CA TYR A 183 11.69 6.42 -1.43
C TYR A 183 12.64 7.33 -2.18
N ARG A 184 12.78 7.07 -3.48
CA ARG A 184 13.55 7.93 -4.39
C ARG A 184 12.85 8.06 -5.74
N MET A 185 13.09 9.18 -6.41
CA MET A 185 12.58 9.40 -7.76
C MET A 185 13.39 8.60 -8.78
N ILE A 186 12.69 7.95 -9.70
CA ILE A 186 13.20 7.32 -10.93
C ILE A 186 12.41 7.96 -12.07
N GLY A 187 13.07 8.84 -12.83
CA GLY A 187 12.39 9.67 -13.83
C GLY A 187 11.18 10.42 -13.22
N SER A 188 9.99 10.14 -13.74
CA SER A 188 8.73 10.74 -13.24
C SER A 188 8.07 9.99 -12.07
N LYS A 189 8.57 8.80 -11.71
CA LYS A 189 7.93 7.91 -10.75
C LYS A 189 8.69 7.82 -9.44
N MET A 190 7.95 7.63 -8.36
CA MET A 190 8.58 7.30 -7.08
C MET A 190 8.77 5.79 -6.96
N ALA A 191 9.99 5.38 -6.66
CA ALA A 191 10.34 4.00 -6.34
C ALA A 191 10.48 3.81 -4.83
N ALA A 192 10.02 2.67 -4.33
CA ALA A 192 10.36 2.18 -3.00
C ALA A 192 11.76 1.55 -3.06
N GLU A 193 12.64 1.99 -2.17
CA GLU A 193 14.00 1.49 -2.00
C GLU A 193 14.02 0.63 -0.73
N MET A 194 14.24 -0.66 -0.95
CA MET A 194 14.43 -1.68 0.07
C MET A 194 15.93 -2.00 0.15
N ASP A 195 16.34 -2.81 1.13
CA ASP A 195 17.75 -3.12 1.36
C ASP A 195 18.45 -3.54 0.04
N ASP A 196 17.98 -4.59 -0.62
CA ASP A 196 18.58 -5.16 -1.83
C ASP A 196 17.79 -4.85 -3.10
N ARG A 197 16.80 -3.95 -3.06
CA ARG A 197 15.84 -3.81 -4.16
C ARG A 197 15.33 -2.41 -4.42
N LEU A 198 15.00 -2.18 -5.67
CA LEU A 198 14.22 -1.03 -6.11
C LEU A 198 12.93 -1.47 -6.78
N LEU A 199 11.80 -0.95 -6.31
CA LEU A 199 10.47 -1.31 -6.78
C LEU A 199 9.69 -0.06 -7.20
N PHE A 200 9.11 -0.04 -8.40
CA PHE A 200 8.16 1.00 -8.82
C PHE A 200 7.08 0.44 -9.74
N CYS A 201 6.06 1.24 -10.02
CA CYS A 201 5.04 0.90 -11.02
C CYS A 201 4.76 2.08 -11.95
N LYS A 202 4.47 1.78 -13.22
CA LYS A 202 4.05 2.76 -14.24
C LYS A 202 3.08 2.08 -15.21
N GLY A 203 1.89 2.66 -15.40
CA GLY A 203 0.82 2.01 -16.13
C GLY A 203 0.51 0.63 -15.55
N GLN A 204 0.29 -0.35 -16.42
CA GLN A 204 0.05 -1.77 -16.06
C GLN A 204 1.30 -2.54 -15.59
N TYR A 205 2.47 -1.88 -15.53
CA TYR A 205 3.74 -2.55 -15.26
C TYR A 205 4.20 -2.32 -13.82
N LEU A 206 4.64 -3.40 -13.17
CA LEU A 206 5.46 -3.38 -11.96
C LEU A 206 6.90 -3.68 -12.35
N VAL A 207 7.84 -2.87 -11.88
CA VAL A 207 9.27 -3.02 -12.15
C VAL A 207 9.99 -3.29 -10.84
N ASP A 208 10.80 -4.33 -10.84
CA ASP A 208 11.54 -4.83 -9.69
C ASP A 208 12.99 -5.07 -10.08
N ILE A 209 13.92 -4.44 -9.37
CA ILE A 209 15.34 -4.53 -9.63
C ILE A 209 16.03 -4.98 -8.35
N GLU A 210 16.53 -6.21 -8.34
CA GLU A 210 17.25 -6.83 -7.24
C GLU A 210 18.76 -6.68 -7.42
N MET A 211 19.45 -6.41 -6.32
CA MET A 211 20.91 -6.31 -6.21
C MET A 211 21.43 -7.51 -5.44
N TYR A 212 22.30 -8.31 -6.08
CA TYR A 212 22.94 -9.42 -5.39
C TYR A 212 24.09 -8.97 -4.47
N GLU A 213 24.64 -7.77 -4.72
CA GLU A 213 25.73 -7.19 -3.96
C GLU A 213 25.61 -5.67 -3.79
N TYR A 214 26.28 -5.15 -2.78
CA TYR A 214 26.28 -3.73 -2.45
C TYR A 214 27.59 -3.07 -2.84
N ALA A 215 27.53 -2.20 -3.85
CA ALA A 215 28.61 -1.28 -4.19
C ALA A 215 28.04 -0.03 -4.86
N THR A 216 28.73 1.11 -4.74
CA THR A 216 28.30 2.39 -5.35
C THR A 216 28.04 2.26 -6.84
N ALA A 217 28.88 1.50 -7.57
CA ALA A 217 28.70 1.25 -8.99
C ALA A 217 27.47 0.40 -9.31
N ILE A 218 27.09 -0.53 -8.42
CA ILE A 218 25.87 -1.36 -8.55
C ILE A 218 24.64 -0.48 -8.33
N ASN A 219 24.63 0.33 -7.26
CA ASN A 219 23.52 1.25 -6.97
C ASN A 219 23.29 2.27 -8.09
N GLN A 220 24.37 2.79 -8.69
CA GLN A 220 24.26 3.68 -9.85
C GLN A 220 23.61 2.95 -11.03
N ALA A 221 24.08 1.75 -11.36
CA ALA A 221 23.53 0.96 -12.45
C ALA A 221 22.06 0.57 -12.25
N VAL A 222 21.64 0.24 -11.03
CA VAL A 222 20.22 0.03 -10.71
C VAL A 222 19.40 1.27 -11.01
N THR A 223 19.92 2.46 -10.70
CA THR A 223 19.26 3.73 -11.02
C THR A 223 19.15 3.92 -12.53
N ASP A 224 20.25 3.74 -13.26
CA ASP A 224 20.29 3.92 -14.72
C ASP A 224 19.37 2.92 -15.44
N ILE A 225 19.35 1.65 -14.98
CA ILE A 225 18.43 0.62 -15.48
C ILE A 225 16.98 1.02 -15.21
N ALA A 226 16.66 1.45 -13.99
CA ALA A 226 15.31 1.84 -13.61
C ALA A 226 14.79 3.03 -14.46
N GLU A 227 15.64 4.04 -14.65
CA GLU A 227 15.32 5.21 -15.48
C GLU A 227 15.08 4.82 -16.93
N LYS A 228 15.91 3.92 -17.49
CA LYS A 228 15.71 3.41 -18.85
C LYS A 228 14.41 2.65 -19.02
N ILE A 229 14.06 1.79 -18.08
CA ILE A 229 12.77 1.08 -18.09
C ILE A 229 11.62 2.09 -18.00
N GLU A 230 11.73 3.09 -17.12
CA GLU A 230 10.70 4.11 -16.94
C GLU A 230 10.48 4.95 -18.21
N GLU A 231 11.56 5.34 -18.91
CA GLU A 231 11.51 6.07 -20.17
C GLU A 231 10.82 5.27 -21.28
N GLN A 232 11.01 3.95 -21.32
CA GLN A 232 10.45 3.06 -22.35
C GLN A 232 8.96 2.76 -22.14
N ILE A 233 8.47 2.83 -20.91
CA ILE A 233 7.05 2.67 -20.62
C ILE A 233 6.33 3.97 -21.01
N MET A 234 5.55 3.93 -22.09
CA MET A 234 4.65 5.02 -22.45
C MET A 234 3.53 5.13 -21.41
N ASP A 235 3.43 6.28 -20.74
CA ASP A 235 2.28 6.59 -19.90
C ASP A 235 1.21 7.25 -20.76
N ILE A 236 0.39 6.46 -21.47
CA ILE A 236 -0.72 7.00 -22.27
C ILE A 236 -1.73 7.74 -21.36
N ASN A 237 -1.62 7.55 -20.04
CA ASN A 237 -2.45 8.12 -19.01
C ASN A 237 -1.71 9.10 -18.08
N ASP A 238 -0.67 9.81 -18.55
CA ASP A 238 0.14 10.76 -17.74
C ASP A 238 -0.69 11.89 -17.04
N GLY A 239 -1.99 12.02 -17.36
CA GLY A 239 -2.95 12.89 -16.68
C GLY A 239 -4.02 12.20 -15.83
N HIS A 240 -4.07 10.87 -15.80
CA HIS A 240 -5.16 10.11 -15.24
C HIS A 240 -4.66 8.84 -14.51
N LEU A 241 -4.42 9.00 -13.21
CA LEU A 241 -4.74 7.96 -12.20
C LEU A 241 -6.23 7.51 -12.25
N SER A 242 -6.99 7.81 -13.32
CA SER A 242 -8.39 7.42 -13.54
C SER A 242 -8.60 5.92 -13.62
N GLU A 243 -7.56 5.10 -13.71
CA GLU A 243 -7.74 3.64 -13.58
C GLU A 243 -7.97 3.19 -12.13
N VAL A 244 -7.69 4.05 -11.13
CA VAL A 244 -8.12 3.80 -9.75
C VAL A 244 -8.91 4.99 -9.20
N PRO A 245 -10.15 5.20 -9.69
CA PRO A 245 -10.97 6.35 -9.30
C PRO A 245 -11.17 6.46 -7.77
N LEU A 246 -11.14 5.33 -7.06
CA LEU A 246 -11.33 5.29 -5.61
C LEU A 246 -10.22 6.02 -4.83
N ILE A 247 -8.99 6.12 -5.37
CA ILE A 247 -7.87 6.79 -4.67
C ILE A 247 -8.10 8.30 -4.52
N SER A 248 -8.78 8.92 -5.48
CA SER A 248 -9.02 10.38 -5.49
C SER A 248 -10.05 10.80 -4.44
N VAL A 249 -10.86 9.86 -3.96
CA VAL A 249 -11.87 10.06 -2.93
C VAL A 249 -11.25 10.38 -1.58
N LEU A 250 -10.07 9.83 -1.29
CA LEU A 250 -9.36 10.12 -0.04
C LEU A 250 -8.70 11.51 -0.10
N PRO A 251 -8.86 12.36 0.94
CA PRO A 251 -8.22 13.67 1.02
C PRO A 251 -6.70 13.61 0.89
N VAL A 252 -6.12 14.63 0.26
CA VAL A 252 -4.66 14.79 0.10
C VAL A 252 -4.06 15.64 1.23
N GLU A 253 -4.88 16.36 1.98
CA GLU A 253 -4.42 17.23 3.04
C GLU A 253 -3.89 16.39 4.22
N ASN A 254 -2.66 16.66 4.65
CA ASN A 254 -1.97 15.98 5.77
C ASN A 254 -1.75 14.46 5.58
N HIS A 255 -1.84 13.95 4.34
CA HIS A 255 -1.51 12.56 4.10
C HIS A 255 0.00 12.33 4.27
N ILE A 256 0.37 11.19 4.83
CA ILE A 256 1.75 10.73 4.82
C ILE A 256 2.05 10.29 3.41
N LEU A 257 3.08 10.89 2.80
CA LEU A 257 3.48 10.60 1.43
C LEU A 257 3.66 9.08 1.25
N HIS A 258 3.22 8.58 0.10
CA HIS A 258 3.24 7.15 -0.25
C HIS A 258 2.39 6.24 0.64
N SER A 259 1.68 6.71 1.66
CA SER A 259 0.91 5.80 2.53
C SER A 259 -0.37 5.20 1.92
N THR A 260 -0.71 5.54 0.67
CA THR A 260 -1.88 5.00 -0.02
C THR A 260 -1.69 3.49 -0.27
N TYR A 261 -2.70 2.71 0.09
CA TYR A 261 -2.76 1.27 -0.13
C TYR A 261 -4.04 0.95 -0.89
N LEU A 262 -3.92 0.24 -2.00
CA LEU A 262 -5.04 -0.25 -2.80
C LEU A 262 -5.13 -1.76 -2.63
N ASN A 263 -6.30 -2.24 -2.25
CA ASN A 263 -6.62 -3.65 -2.15
C ASN A 263 -7.71 -3.98 -3.16
N LEU A 264 -7.44 -4.95 -4.04
CA LEU A 264 -8.41 -5.41 -5.03
C LEU A 264 -9.03 -6.76 -4.66
N ASP A 265 -8.28 -7.64 -3.99
CA ASP A 265 -8.74 -9.00 -3.70
C ASP A 265 -7.87 -9.68 -2.62
N GLN A 266 -7.55 -8.99 -1.53
CA GLN A 266 -6.79 -9.58 -0.41
C GLN A 266 -7.39 -9.28 0.95
N ASN A 267 -7.03 -10.12 1.92
CA ASN A 267 -7.22 -9.81 3.32
C ASN A 267 -6.46 -8.53 3.64
N LEU A 268 -7.08 -7.64 4.42
CA LEU A 268 -6.41 -6.41 4.82
C LEU A 268 -5.18 -6.72 5.70
N PRO A 269 -4.05 -6.03 5.46
CA PRO A 269 -2.88 -6.12 6.33
C PRO A 269 -3.22 -5.81 7.79
N SER A 270 -2.54 -6.48 8.73
CA SER A 270 -2.76 -6.33 10.17
C SER A 270 -2.59 -4.90 10.69
N ARG A 271 -1.86 -4.03 9.96
CA ARG A 271 -1.73 -2.60 10.27
C ARG A 271 -3.07 -1.85 10.26
N TYR A 272 -4.10 -2.38 9.58
CA TYR A 272 -5.45 -1.82 9.54
C TYR A 272 -6.38 -2.41 10.61
N TRP A 273 -5.83 -3.07 11.63
CA TRP A 273 -6.60 -3.50 12.79
C TRP A 273 -7.30 -2.31 13.48
N PRO A 274 -8.56 -2.45 13.95
CA PRO A 274 -9.35 -3.70 14.03
C PRO A 274 -10.07 -4.11 12.75
N LEU A 275 -10.11 -3.25 11.73
CA LEU A 275 -10.89 -3.49 10.51
C LEU A 275 -10.45 -4.77 9.78
N SER A 276 -9.15 -5.08 9.77
CA SER A 276 -8.64 -6.34 9.21
C SER A 276 -9.24 -7.60 9.83
N ASN A 277 -9.64 -7.56 11.11
CA ASN A 277 -10.28 -8.70 11.79
C ASN A 277 -11.78 -8.74 11.53
N LEU A 278 -12.40 -7.59 11.25
CA LEU A 278 -13.83 -7.53 10.95
C LEU A 278 -14.09 -8.04 9.53
N LEU A 279 -13.14 -7.81 8.61
CA LEU A 279 -13.21 -8.12 7.18
C LEU A 279 -12.67 -9.48 6.75
N THR A 280 -12.64 -10.49 7.62
CA THR A 280 -12.01 -11.79 7.27
C THR A 280 -12.73 -12.57 6.17
N ASP A 281 -14.02 -12.30 5.95
CA ASP A 281 -14.89 -13.13 5.12
C ASP A 281 -15.19 -12.49 3.75
N ILE A 282 -14.66 -11.29 3.49
CA ILE A 282 -14.86 -10.54 2.24
C ILE A 282 -13.61 -9.78 1.84
N ASN A 283 -13.44 -9.56 0.53
CA ASN A 283 -12.36 -8.74 -0.03
C ASN A 283 -12.95 -7.61 -0.89
N PRO A 284 -13.58 -6.59 -0.29
CA PRO A 284 -14.08 -5.48 -1.07
C PRO A 284 -12.89 -4.71 -1.65
N LYS A 285 -13.06 -4.23 -2.88
CA LYS A 285 -12.13 -3.27 -3.46
C LYS A 285 -12.04 -2.08 -2.51
N SER A 286 -10.85 -1.81 -2.01
CA SER A 286 -10.68 -0.86 -0.92
C SER A 286 -9.40 -0.06 -1.05
N VAL A 287 -9.47 1.18 -0.59
CA VAL A 287 -8.33 2.08 -0.54
C VAL A 287 -8.17 2.61 0.87
N PHE A 288 -6.92 2.68 1.32
CA PHE A 288 -6.52 3.24 2.59
C PHE A 288 -5.48 4.33 2.35
N ARG A 289 -5.46 5.35 3.19
CA ARG A 289 -4.39 6.33 3.25
C ARG A 289 -4.10 6.69 4.69
N THR A 290 -2.82 6.87 5.01
CA THR A 290 -2.39 7.28 6.35
C THR A 290 -2.26 8.79 6.42
N TYR A 291 -2.67 9.35 7.54
CA TYR A 291 -2.64 10.77 7.83
C TYR A 291 -1.80 11.03 9.08
N ASN A 292 -1.07 12.14 9.07
CA ASN A 292 -0.29 12.56 10.21
C ASN A 292 -1.17 13.39 11.17
N ASP A 293 -1.02 13.13 12.46
CA ASP A 293 -1.75 13.83 13.50
C ASP A 293 -1.20 15.24 13.81
N ARG A 294 0.07 15.47 13.48
CA ARG A 294 0.76 16.75 13.69
C ARG A 294 1.49 17.15 12.43
N HIS A 295 1.70 18.45 12.23
CA HIS A 295 2.55 18.98 11.15
C HIS A 295 4.05 18.64 11.32
N THR A 296 4.41 17.68 12.16
CA THR A 296 5.77 17.21 12.36
C THR A 296 5.94 15.87 11.68
N GLU A 297 6.92 15.75 10.79
CA GLU A 297 7.24 14.55 9.99
C GLU A 297 7.47 13.27 10.83
N TYR A 298 7.63 13.38 12.15
CA TYR A 298 8.01 12.28 13.05
C TYR A 298 6.96 11.91 14.11
N SER A 299 5.69 12.26 13.91
CA SER A 299 4.64 11.92 14.86
C SER A 299 4.24 10.44 14.75
N ASN A 300 4.50 9.67 15.82
CA ASN A 300 4.05 8.28 16.00
C ASN A 300 2.52 8.11 16.09
N ALA A 301 1.74 9.18 15.97
CA ALA A 301 0.29 9.12 15.91
C ALA A 301 -0.15 9.21 14.44
N ALA A 302 -0.10 8.07 13.76
CA ALA A 302 -0.75 7.90 12.47
C ALA A 302 -2.21 7.46 12.68
N TYR A 303 -3.09 7.86 11.78
CA TYR A 303 -4.45 7.33 11.64
C TYR A 303 -4.75 7.11 10.14
N HIS A 304 -5.76 6.30 9.82
CA HIS A 304 -6.04 5.97 8.42
C HIS A 304 -7.46 6.36 8.03
N GLY A 305 -7.60 6.96 6.86
CA GLY A 305 -8.88 7.08 6.16
C GLY A 305 -9.02 5.91 5.18
N PHE A 306 -10.24 5.43 4.99
CA PHE A 306 -10.50 4.33 4.07
C PHE A 306 -11.83 4.49 3.32
N VAL A 307 -11.89 3.86 2.15
CA VAL A 307 -13.11 3.68 1.35
C VAL A 307 -13.11 2.25 0.80
N MET A 308 -14.28 1.63 0.80
CA MET A 308 -14.53 0.26 0.34
C MET A 308 -15.71 0.29 -0.61
N GLU A 309 -15.52 -0.26 -1.80
CA GLU A 309 -16.54 -0.39 -2.83
C GLU A 309 -17.15 -1.78 -2.79
N PHE A 310 -18.47 -1.85 -2.71
CA PHE A 310 -19.26 -3.07 -2.78
C PHE A 310 -20.00 -3.14 -4.12
N THR A 311 -20.46 -4.34 -4.47
CA THR A 311 -21.22 -4.59 -5.70
C THR A 311 -22.48 -3.73 -5.77
N ASP A 312 -23.14 -3.52 -4.63
CA ASP A 312 -24.39 -2.78 -4.53
C ASP A 312 -24.59 -2.19 -3.12
N LYS A 313 -25.61 -1.35 -2.99
CA LYS A 313 -25.97 -0.68 -1.74
C LYS A 313 -26.39 -1.65 -0.64
N GLU A 314 -27.10 -2.73 -0.99
CA GLU A 314 -27.61 -3.70 -0.02
C GLU A 314 -26.47 -4.49 0.60
N SER A 315 -25.52 -4.96 -0.23
CA SER A 315 -24.27 -5.58 0.19
C SER A 315 -23.49 -4.70 1.16
N ALA A 316 -23.35 -3.39 0.86
CA ALA A 316 -22.71 -2.44 1.77
C ALA A 316 -23.46 -2.30 3.11
N SER A 317 -24.81 -2.24 3.08
CA SER A 317 -25.63 -2.13 4.29
C SER A 317 -25.56 -3.38 5.17
N GLN A 318 -25.72 -4.57 4.59
CA GLN A 318 -25.58 -5.86 5.30
C GLN A 318 -24.20 -5.95 5.97
N TYR A 319 -23.18 -5.43 5.29
CA TYR A 319 -21.83 -5.47 5.82
C TYR A 319 -21.59 -4.47 6.95
N LEU A 320 -22.17 -3.27 6.87
CA LEU A 320 -22.15 -2.30 7.96
C LEU A 320 -22.82 -2.87 9.22
N GLU A 321 -23.94 -3.58 9.07
CA GLU A 321 -24.62 -4.29 10.17
C GLU A 321 -23.71 -5.37 10.78
N SER A 322 -23.08 -6.19 9.93
CA SER A 322 -22.11 -7.21 10.38
C SER A 322 -20.92 -6.63 11.15
N ILE A 323 -20.38 -5.49 10.69
CA ILE A 323 -19.35 -4.75 11.44
C ILE A 323 -19.89 -4.34 12.82
N GLN A 324 -21.11 -3.81 12.88
CA GLN A 324 -21.74 -3.38 14.14
C GLN A 324 -21.86 -4.55 15.12
N ASP A 325 -22.35 -5.70 14.66
CA ASP A 325 -22.57 -6.88 15.48
C ASP A 325 -21.24 -7.45 15.99
N LYS A 326 -20.26 -7.64 15.09
CA LYS A 326 -18.90 -8.11 15.46
C LYS A 326 -18.23 -7.17 16.47
N LEU A 327 -18.48 -5.85 16.38
CA LEU A 327 -17.97 -4.87 17.32
C LEU A 327 -18.63 -5.00 18.70
N VAL A 328 -19.95 -5.16 18.76
CA VAL A 328 -20.68 -5.36 20.02
C VAL A 328 -20.22 -6.66 20.69
N ASP A 329 -20.05 -7.73 19.92
CA ASP A 329 -19.60 -9.03 20.43
C ASP A 329 -18.17 -8.98 21.00
N HIS A 330 -17.24 -8.29 20.33
CA HIS A 330 -15.85 -8.24 20.77
C HIS A 330 -15.58 -7.23 21.88
N TYR A 331 -16.32 -6.13 21.93
CA TYR A 331 -15.97 -4.98 22.76
C TYR A 331 -17.08 -4.55 23.74
N GLY A 332 -18.24 -5.22 23.69
CA GLY A 332 -19.40 -4.92 24.52
C GLY A 332 -20.28 -3.80 23.97
N SER A 333 -21.50 -3.71 24.48
CA SER A 333 -22.50 -2.69 24.08
C SER A 333 -22.00 -1.26 24.24
N ASP A 334 -21.18 -1.01 25.27
CA ASP A 334 -20.69 0.33 25.61
C ASP A 334 -19.60 0.84 24.64
N ALA A 335 -19.06 -0.04 23.79
CA ALA A 335 -18.06 0.33 22.79
C ALA A 335 -18.69 0.87 21.51
N ALA A 336 -19.94 0.50 21.20
CA ALA A 336 -20.68 0.91 20.02
C ALA A 336 -21.64 2.06 20.35
N ASP A 337 -21.10 3.22 20.71
CA ASP A 337 -21.92 4.42 20.83
C ASP A 337 -22.39 4.84 19.43
N LYS A 338 -23.71 4.79 19.20
CA LYS A 338 -24.33 5.48 18.05
C LYS A 338 -24.21 6.99 18.29
N ILE A 339 -23.05 7.57 18.00
CA ILE A 339 -22.86 9.02 17.96
C ILE A 339 -23.44 9.54 16.65
N GLY A 340 -24.76 9.40 16.48
CA GLY A 340 -25.49 9.86 15.31
C GLY A 340 -26.74 10.63 15.73
N SER A 341 -26.91 11.83 15.20
CA SER A 341 -28.22 12.47 15.12
C SER A 341 -29.21 11.52 14.46
N GLN A 342 -30.46 11.47 14.93
CA GLN A 342 -31.52 10.65 14.35
C GLN A 342 -31.49 10.71 12.81
N GLY A 343 -31.09 9.60 12.16
CA GLY A 343 -31.14 9.46 10.69
C GLY A 343 -29.82 9.15 9.96
N THR A 344 -28.65 9.19 10.60
CA THR A 344 -27.38 8.81 9.95
C THR A 344 -26.90 7.43 10.41
N SER A 345 -26.61 6.52 9.46
CA SER A 345 -26.00 5.21 9.69
C SER A 345 -24.48 5.32 9.92
N GLU A 346 -24.06 6.18 10.85
CA GLU A 346 -22.66 6.26 11.29
C GLU A 346 -22.46 5.42 12.54
N ILE A 347 -21.47 4.54 12.51
CA ILE A 347 -20.99 3.78 13.66
C ILE A 347 -19.69 4.43 14.10
N MET A 348 -19.61 4.89 15.35
CA MET A 348 -18.35 5.35 15.94
C MET A 348 -18.05 4.52 17.18
N MET A 349 -16.85 3.96 17.22
CA MET A 349 -16.45 3.01 18.24
C MET A 349 -15.11 3.42 18.84
N LYS A 350 -15.06 3.39 20.16
CA LYS A 350 -13.85 3.65 20.94
C LYS A 350 -13.25 2.33 21.40
N TYR A 351 -11.97 2.10 21.11
CA TYR A 351 -11.23 0.93 21.55
C TYR A 351 -9.90 1.34 22.19
N ARG A 352 -9.29 0.42 22.94
CA ARG A 352 -7.99 0.63 23.59
C ARG A 352 -6.93 -0.25 22.97
N THR A 353 -5.79 0.35 22.66
CA THR A 353 -4.59 -0.38 22.23
C THR A 353 -3.60 -0.50 23.38
N ASN A 354 -3.01 -1.68 23.58
CA ASN A 354 -1.79 -1.81 24.37
C ASN A 354 -0.62 -1.41 23.47
N GLN A 355 0.17 -0.41 23.87
CA GLN A 355 1.45 -0.08 23.22
C GLN A 355 2.60 -0.77 23.94
#